data_AF-A0A0J8GLG6-F1
#
_entry.id   AF-A0A0J8GLG6-F1
#
_cell.length_a   1.000
_cell.length_b   1.000
_cell.length_c   1.000
_cell.angle_alpha   90.00
_cell.angle_beta   90.00
_cell.angle_gamma   90.00
#
_symmetry.space_group_name_H-M   'P 1'
#
loop_
_entity.id
_entity.type
_entity.pdbx_description
1 polymer ?
#
loop_
_entity_poly.entity_id
_entity_poly.type
_entity_poly.pdbx_seq_one_letter_code
_entity_poly.pdbx_strand_id
1 'polypeptide(L)'
;LISDINAQLSKIEWYIEKQAKQHNPVDFHLLKSIPGVGQILALTIIYEIGDIARFESVQKFASYCRLVKCKAESAGKSYGTQGNKIGNQHLKWAFSEAAVLYLRGNEKAQQYLVKLQKKMSKAKALSALAHKLGRCVYFMLKNKKVFDETRLLG
;
A
#
# COMPACT_ATOMS: atom_id res chain seq x y z
N LEU A 1 -10.83 -12.74 -28.84
CA LEU A 1 -9.82 -11.71 -28.49
C LEU A 1 -9.93 -11.24 -27.03
N ILE A 2 -10.98 -10.53 -26.61
CA ILE A 2 -11.15 -10.10 -25.19
C ILE A 2 -11.36 -11.31 -24.26
N SER A 3 -12.13 -12.30 -24.71
CA SER A 3 -12.35 -13.57 -24.01
C SER A 3 -11.05 -14.37 -23.79
N ASP A 4 -10.17 -14.40 -24.79
CA ASP A 4 -8.89 -15.13 -24.73
C ASP A 4 -7.89 -14.45 -23.78
N ILE A 5 -7.85 -13.12 -23.78
CA ILE A 5 -7.04 -12.33 -22.85
C ILE A 5 -7.52 -12.55 -21.41
N ASN A 6 -8.83 -12.53 -21.17
CA ASN A 6 -9.40 -12.80 -19.84
C ASN A 6 -9.10 -14.24 -19.35
N ALA A 7 -9.11 -15.21 -20.25
CA ALA A 7 -8.74 -16.59 -19.92
C ALA A 7 -7.25 -16.73 -19.57
N GLN A 8 -6.36 -15.99 -20.25
CA GLN A 8 -4.94 -15.94 -19.91
C GLN A 8 -4.68 -15.24 -18.58
N LEU A 9 -5.37 -14.12 -18.32
CA LEU A 9 -5.34 -13.43 -17.02
C LEU A 9 -5.74 -14.37 -15.89
N SER A 10 -6.86 -15.09 -16.05
CA SER A 10 -7.34 -16.04 -15.04
C SER A 10 -6.33 -17.16 -14.74
N LYS A 11 -5.61 -17.65 -15.76
CA LYS A 11 -4.56 -18.68 -15.59
C LYS A 11 -3.35 -18.14 -14.82
N ILE A 12 -2.93 -16.92 -15.13
CA ILE A 12 -1.81 -16.27 -14.44
C ILE A 12 -2.20 -15.96 -12.99
N GLU A 13 -3.40 -15.45 -12.76
CA GLU A 13 -3.94 -15.20 -11.42
C GLU A 13 -3.97 -16.49 -10.57
N TRP A 14 -4.45 -17.59 -11.14
CA TRP A 14 -4.47 -18.90 -10.50
C TRP A 14 -3.06 -19.41 -10.16
N TYR A 15 -2.11 -19.26 -11.09
CA TYR A 15 -0.73 -19.68 -10.87
C TYR A 15 -0.08 -18.87 -9.73
N ILE A 16 -0.26 -17.55 -9.72
CA ILE A 16 0.27 -16.70 -8.65
C ILE A 16 -0.40 -17.05 -7.31
N GLU A 17 -1.69 -17.37 -7.30
CA GLU A 17 -2.40 -17.80 -6.09
C GLU A 17 -1.81 -19.07 -5.49
N LYS A 18 -1.56 -20.08 -6.34
CA LYS A 18 -0.98 -21.37 -5.93
C LYS A 18 0.40 -21.19 -5.32
N GLN A 19 1.25 -20.35 -5.92
CA GLN A 19 2.60 -20.08 -5.44
C GLN A 19 2.62 -19.21 -4.18
N ALA A 20 1.77 -18.18 -4.11
CA ALA A 20 1.75 -17.28 -2.95
C ALA A 20 1.21 -17.93 -1.67
N LYS A 21 0.23 -18.84 -1.81
CA LYS A 21 -0.26 -19.68 -0.70
C LYS A 21 0.84 -20.54 -0.09
N GLN A 22 1.89 -20.87 -0.85
CA GLN A 22 3.00 -21.71 -0.38
C GLN A 22 4.07 -20.91 0.36
N HIS A 23 4.36 -19.67 -0.06
CA HIS A 23 5.46 -18.89 0.51
C HIS A 23 5.08 -18.02 1.71
N ASN A 24 3.84 -17.48 1.79
CA ASN A 24 3.43 -16.67 2.95
C ASN A 24 1.90 -16.56 3.13
N PRO A 25 1.21 -17.65 3.53
CA PRO A 25 -0.26 -17.68 3.61
C PRO A 25 -0.83 -16.75 4.69
N VAL A 26 -0.10 -16.56 5.79
CA VAL A 26 -0.54 -15.70 6.91
C VAL A 26 -0.55 -14.24 6.46
N ASP A 27 0.54 -13.74 5.88
CA ASP A 27 0.63 -12.35 5.46
C ASP A 27 -0.37 -12.02 4.34
N PHE A 28 -0.63 -12.98 3.46
CA PHE A 28 -1.68 -12.86 2.45
C PHE A 28 -3.07 -12.68 3.08
N HIS A 29 -3.41 -13.49 4.07
CA HIS A 29 -4.68 -13.37 4.78
C HIS A 29 -4.79 -12.05 5.55
N LEU A 30 -3.71 -11.60 6.19
CA LEU A 30 -3.66 -10.32 6.89
C LEU A 30 -3.93 -9.15 5.93
N LEU A 31 -3.28 -9.11 4.77
CA LEU A 31 -3.52 -8.04 3.79
C LEU A 31 -4.92 -8.09 3.19
N LYS A 32 -5.46 -9.29 2.95
CA LYS A 32 -6.84 -9.50 2.47
C LYS A 32 -7.91 -9.06 3.46
N SER A 33 -7.58 -8.89 4.75
CA SER A 33 -8.50 -8.33 5.75
C SER A 33 -8.76 -6.83 5.58
N ILE A 34 -7.94 -6.13 4.79
CA ILE A 34 -8.10 -4.71 4.51
C ILE A 34 -9.19 -4.54 3.43
N PRO A 35 -10.28 -3.78 3.70
CA PRO A 35 -11.29 -3.50 2.69
C PRO A 35 -10.67 -2.84 1.44
N GLY A 36 -11.02 -3.33 0.25
CA GLY A 36 -10.45 -2.83 -1.00
C GLY A 36 -9.08 -3.41 -1.39
N VAL A 37 -8.42 -4.21 -0.52
CA VAL A 37 -7.21 -4.94 -0.91
C VAL A 37 -7.60 -6.30 -1.52
N GLY A 38 -7.55 -6.34 -2.85
CA GLY A 38 -7.74 -7.56 -3.63
C GLY A 38 -6.52 -8.47 -3.64
N GLN A 39 -6.64 -9.60 -4.33
CA GLN A 39 -5.56 -10.58 -4.49
C GLN A 39 -4.33 -9.98 -5.15
N ILE A 40 -4.48 -9.29 -6.28
CA ILE A 40 -3.37 -8.66 -7.01
C ILE A 40 -2.60 -7.69 -6.11
N LEU A 41 -3.31 -6.85 -5.35
CA LEU A 41 -2.69 -5.89 -4.44
C LEU A 41 -1.96 -6.57 -3.28
N ALA A 42 -2.59 -7.56 -2.64
CA ALA A 42 -1.97 -8.32 -1.56
C ALA A 42 -0.69 -9.03 -2.03
N LEU A 43 -0.72 -9.67 -3.20
CA LEU A 43 0.42 -10.36 -3.79
C LEU A 43 1.53 -9.39 -4.16
N THR A 44 1.19 -8.27 -4.82
CA THR A 44 2.16 -7.23 -5.16
C THR A 44 2.85 -6.74 -3.89
N ILE A 45 2.11 -6.48 -2.82
CA ILE A 45 2.66 -6.03 -1.55
C ILE A 45 3.61 -7.09 -0.95
N ILE A 46 3.22 -8.36 -0.91
CA ILE A 46 4.05 -9.43 -0.33
C ILE A 46 5.34 -9.62 -1.13
N TYR A 47 5.25 -9.75 -2.45
CA TYR A 47 6.42 -10.05 -3.27
C TYR A 47 7.40 -8.88 -3.35
N GLU A 48 6.91 -7.65 -3.35
CA GLU A 48 7.78 -6.46 -3.41
C GLU A 48 8.41 -6.11 -2.05
N ILE A 49 7.74 -6.46 -0.95
CA ILE A 49 8.31 -6.32 0.41
C ILE A 49 9.33 -7.43 0.66
N GLY A 50 8.96 -8.67 0.35
CA GLY A 50 9.65 -9.86 0.83
C GLY A 50 9.44 -10.03 2.34
N ASP A 51 10.53 -10.09 3.10
CA ASP A 51 10.48 -10.11 4.56
C ASP A 51 10.29 -8.69 5.12
N ILE A 52 9.25 -8.49 5.93
CA ILE A 52 8.98 -7.22 6.61
C ILE A 52 10.08 -6.86 7.63
N ALA A 53 10.80 -7.84 8.18
CA ALA A 53 11.84 -7.63 9.18
C ALA A 53 13.07 -6.87 8.63
N ARG A 54 13.26 -6.84 7.30
CA ARG A 54 14.32 -6.04 6.66
C ARG A 54 14.19 -4.54 6.90
N PHE A 55 12.99 -4.08 7.28
CA PHE A 55 12.71 -2.67 7.57
C PHE A 55 12.75 -2.46 9.07
N GLU A 56 13.82 -1.84 9.57
CA GLU A 56 13.97 -1.52 11.00
C GLU A 56 12.86 -0.60 11.53
N SER A 57 12.39 0.33 10.68
CA SER A 57 11.40 1.33 11.05
C SER A 57 10.32 1.51 9.98
N VAL A 58 9.14 1.96 10.44
CA VAL A 58 8.01 2.28 9.56
C VAL A 58 8.35 3.40 8.58
N GLN A 59 9.27 4.30 8.92
CA GLN A 59 9.74 5.38 8.06
C GLN A 59 10.57 4.84 6.88
N LYS A 60 11.50 3.90 7.14
CA LYS A 60 12.26 3.21 6.09
C LYS A 60 11.33 2.46 5.14
N PHE A 61 10.33 1.77 5.70
CA PHE A 61 9.29 1.11 4.93
C PHE A 61 8.47 2.09 4.06
N ALA A 62 7.93 3.15 4.66
CA ALA A 62 7.11 4.12 3.92
C ALA A 62 7.92 4.87 2.85
N SER A 63 9.21 5.10 3.08
CA SER A 63 10.14 5.64 2.08
C SER A 63 10.35 4.66 0.93
N TYR A 64 10.59 3.38 1.22
CA TYR A 64 10.72 2.34 0.21
C TYR A 64 9.45 2.20 -0.64
N CYS A 65 8.27 2.27 -0.03
CA CYS A 65 6.97 2.25 -0.72
C CYS A 65 6.62 3.57 -1.44
N ARG A 66 7.47 4.59 -1.36
CA ARG A 66 7.26 5.94 -1.94
C ARG A 66 6.00 6.64 -1.42
N LEU A 67 5.65 6.40 -0.17
CA LEU A 67 4.46 6.96 0.50
C LEU A 67 4.76 8.26 1.26
N VAL A 68 6.04 8.55 1.49
CA VAL A 68 6.51 9.80 2.07
C VAL A 68 7.24 10.62 1.03
N LYS A 69 7.21 11.94 1.19
CA LYS A 69 8.13 12.81 0.46
C LYS A 69 9.52 12.65 1.05
N CYS A 70 10.49 12.22 0.25
CA CYS A 70 11.88 12.29 0.64
C CYS A 70 12.28 13.77 0.72
N LYS A 71 12.78 14.24 1.86
CA LYS A 71 13.52 15.51 1.88
C LYS A 71 14.86 15.24 1.19
N ALA A 72 15.22 16.04 0.18
CA ALA A 72 16.56 15.96 -0.40
C ALA A 72 17.49 16.85 0.42
N GLU A 73 18.03 16.31 1.51
CA GLU A 73 19.06 16.99 2.30
C GLU A 73 20.43 16.51 1.84
N SER A 74 21.24 17.45 1.33
CA SER A 74 22.66 17.24 1.02
C SER A 74 23.46 18.36 1.68
N ALA A 75 24.50 18.00 2.45
CA ALA A 75 25.43 18.93 3.10
C ALA A 75 24.75 20.11 3.84
N GLY A 76 23.72 19.83 4.65
CA GLY A 76 23.01 20.84 5.45
C GLY A 76 22.12 21.80 4.65
N LYS A 77 21.99 21.62 3.33
CA LYS A 77 21.10 22.40 2.47
C LYS A 77 19.91 21.53 2.05
N SER A 78 18.70 22.01 2.34
CA SER A 78 17.45 21.41 1.85
C SER A 78 17.30 21.74 0.38
N TYR A 79 17.77 20.88 -0.50
CA TYR A 79 17.38 20.92 -1.89
C TYR A 79 15.93 20.42 -1.96
N GLY A 80 15.09 21.03 -2.79
CA GLY A 80 13.76 20.46 -3.08
C GLY A 80 13.88 19.00 -3.53
N THR A 81 12.79 18.21 -3.46
CA THR A 81 12.75 16.81 -3.94
C THR A 81 13.39 16.69 -5.33
N GLN A 82 14.66 16.30 -5.40
CA GLN A 82 15.30 15.95 -6.66
C GLN A 82 14.48 14.79 -7.24
N GLY A 83 14.14 14.88 -8.52
CA GLY A 83 13.28 13.93 -9.26
C GLY A 83 13.77 12.47 -9.29
N ASN A 84 14.72 12.10 -8.43
CA ASN A 84 15.12 10.73 -8.16
C ASN A 84 13.94 10.01 -7.52
N LYS A 85 13.19 9.34 -8.40
CA LYS A 85 12.21 8.31 -8.05
C LYS A 85 13.01 7.15 -7.41
N ILE A 86 13.31 7.26 -6.12
CA ILE A 86 13.89 6.18 -5.30
C ILE A 86 12.75 5.40 -4.65
N GLY A 87 12.96 4.10 -4.42
CA GLY A 87 11.95 3.19 -3.87
C GLY A 87 11.11 2.49 -4.94
N ASN A 88 10.21 1.61 -4.48
CA ASN A 88 9.50 0.64 -5.28
C ASN A 88 8.24 1.23 -5.93
N GLN A 89 8.21 1.25 -7.27
CA GLN A 89 7.08 1.80 -8.02
C GLN A 89 5.80 0.94 -7.94
N HIS A 90 5.94 -0.37 -7.81
CA HIS A 90 4.83 -1.30 -7.72
C HIS A 90 4.12 -1.13 -6.38
N LEU A 91 4.87 -0.96 -5.28
CA LEU A 91 4.30 -0.62 -3.97
C LEU A 91 3.61 0.75 -3.99
N LYS A 92 4.20 1.76 -4.64
CA LYS A 92 3.55 3.08 -4.79
C LYS A 92 2.19 2.96 -5.46
N TRP A 93 2.13 2.23 -6.58
CA TRP A 93 0.88 1.96 -7.29
C TRP A 93 -0.08 1.18 -6.40
N ALA A 94 0.35 0.06 -5.80
CA ALA A 94 -0.50 -0.81 -5.01
C ALA A 94 -1.16 -0.09 -3.83
N PHE A 95 -0.41 0.73 -3.08
CA PHE A 95 -0.96 1.48 -1.96
C PHE A 95 -1.85 2.64 -2.40
N SER A 96 -1.60 3.23 -3.56
CA SER A 96 -2.45 4.27 -4.14
C SER A 96 -3.79 3.68 -4.58
N GLU A 97 -3.77 2.52 -5.24
CA GLU A 97 -4.95 1.78 -5.65
C GLU A 97 -5.74 1.28 -4.43
N ALA A 98 -5.05 0.71 -3.43
CA ALA A 98 -5.66 0.30 -2.17
C ALA A 98 -6.36 1.48 -1.46
N ALA A 99 -5.78 2.68 -1.48
CA ALA A 99 -6.42 3.86 -0.89
C ALA A 99 -7.70 4.26 -1.62
N VAL A 100 -7.73 4.18 -2.95
CA VAL A 100 -8.93 4.48 -3.74
C VAL A 100 -10.01 3.42 -3.50
N LEU A 101 -9.64 2.14 -3.53
CA LEU A 101 -10.57 1.03 -3.32
C LEU A 101 -11.10 1.00 -1.88
N TYR A 102 -10.28 1.35 -0.89
CA TYR A 102 -10.70 1.45 0.51
C TYR A 102 -11.80 2.49 0.73
N LEU A 103 -11.84 3.55 -0.07
CA LEU A 103 -12.90 4.56 -0.02
C LEU A 103 -14.23 4.07 -0.63
N ARG A 104 -14.19 3.03 -1.46
CA ARG A 104 -15.36 2.53 -2.17
C ARG A 104 -16.25 1.75 -1.18
N GLY A 105 -17.42 2.30 -0.89
CA GLY A 105 -18.35 1.69 0.07
C GLY A 105 -18.00 1.89 1.55
N ASN A 106 -17.03 2.75 1.87
CA ASN A 106 -16.67 3.10 3.25
C ASN A 106 -16.92 4.58 3.54
N GLU A 107 -18.10 4.89 4.06
CA GLU A 107 -18.52 6.27 4.37
C GLU A 107 -17.60 6.95 5.39
N LYS A 108 -17.12 6.22 6.40
CA LYS A 108 -16.19 6.77 7.41
C LYS A 108 -14.87 7.19 6.77
N ALA A 109 -14.33 6.37 5.87
CA ALA A 109 -13.11 6.69 5.13
C ALA A 109 -13.32 7.89 4.19
N GLN A 110 -14.49 7.98 3.55
CA GLN A 110 -14.84 9.13 2.71
C GLN A 110 -14.92 10.43 3.53
N GLN A 111 -15.59 10.40 4.69
CA GLN A 111 -15.66 11.54 5.61
C GLN A 111 -14.26 11.96 6.08
N TYR A 112 -13.39 10.99 6.40
CA TYR A 112 -12.00 11.24 6.73
C TYR A 112 -11.25 11.93 5.57
N LEU A 113 -11.43 11.47 4.34
CA LEU A 113 -10.84 12.10 3.16
C LEU A 113 -11.34 13.54 2.97
N VAL A 114 -12.63 13.80 3.16
CA VAL A 114 -13.21 15.16 3.10
C VAL A 114 -12.58 16.06 4.15
N LYS A 115 -12.37 15.58 5.39
CA LYS A 115 -11.66 16.34 6.43
C LYS A 115 -10.23 16.70 6.02
N LEU A 116 -9.50 15.79 5.37
CA LEU A 116 -8.18 16.08 4.81
C LEU A 116 -8.25 17.12 3.68
N GLN A 117 -9.25 17.01 2.82
CA GLN A 117 -9.43 17.92 1.67
C GLN A 117 -9.69 19.38 2.08
N LYS A 118 -10.19 19.64 3.30
CA LYS A 118 -10.27 20.99 3.86
C LYS A 118 -8.91 21.68 4.00
N LYS A 119 -7.82 20.91 4.08
CA LYS A 119 -6.46 21.42 4.30
C LYS A 119 -5.53 21.22 3.10
N MET A 120 -5.89 20.36 2.14
CA MET A 120 -5.02 20.01 1.01
C MET A 120 -5.81 19.52 -0.21
N SER A 121 -5.19 19.51 -1.39
CA SER A 121 -5.83 19.00 -2.61
C SER A 121 -6.19 17.51 -2.50
N LYS A 122 -7.20 17.07 -3.26
CA LYS A 122 -7.65 15.67 -3.32
C LYS A 122 -6.50 14.68 -3.54
N ALA A 123 -5.57 14.98 -4.44
CA ALA A 123 -4.40 14.14 -4.70
C ALA A 123 -3.48 14.02 -3.48
N LYS A 124 -3.26 15.12 -2.75
CA LYS A 124 -2.47 15.12 -1.50
C LYS A 124 -3.21 14.35 -0.39
N ALA A 125 -4.53 14.50 -0.30
CA ALA A 125 -5.34 13.77 0.67
C ALA A 125 -5.31 12.25 0.43
N LEU A 126 -5.43 11.81 -0.82
CA LEU A 126 -5.28 10.40 -1.19
C LEU A 126 -3.88 9.87 -0.89
N SER A 127 -2.84 10.66 -1.18
CA SER A 127 -1.45 10.30 -0.85
C SER A 127 -1.26 10.14 0.67
N ALA A 128 -1.90 11.00 1.47
CA ALA A 128 -1.87 10.91 2.93
C ALA A 128 -2.61 9.66 3.44
N LEU A 129 -3.74 9.31 2.81
CA LEU A 129 -4.46 8.07 3.12
C LEU A 129 -3.63 6.82 2.76
N ALA A 130 -3.04 6.80 1.57
CA ALA A 130 -2.13 5.73 1.15
C ALA A 130 -0.95 5.58 2.11
N HIS A 131 -0.38 6.69 2.59
CA HIS A 131 0.67 6.65 3.62
C HIS A 131 0.16 6.06 4.94
N LYS A 132 -1.04 6.43 5.42
CA LYS A 132 -1.61 5.85 6.65
C LYS A 132 -1.87 4.35 6.49
N LEU A 133 -2.36 3.92 5.32
CA LEU A 133 -2.53 2.50 4.97
C LEU A 133 -1.20 1.75 4.97
N GLY A 134 -0.15 2.30 4.34
CA GLY A 134 1.18 1.68 4.36
C GLY A 134 1.74 1.52 5.77
N ARG A 135 1.56 2.52 6.65
CA ARG A 135 1.94 2.41 8.06
C ARG A 135 1.17 1.30 8.77
N CYS A 136 -0.14 1.19 8.51
CA CYS A 136 -0.98 0.12 9.05
C CYS A 136 -0.47 -1.26 8.61
N VAL A 137 -0.24 -1.44 7.32
CA VAL A 137 0.30 -2.69 6.74
C VAL A 137 1.63 -3.08 7.38
N TYR A 138 2.56 -2.14 7.56
CA TYR A 138 3.83 -2.42 8.24
C TYR A 138 3.63 -3.04 9.63
N PHE A 139 2.75 -2.45 10.45
CA PHE A 139 2.48 -2.97 11.79
C PHE A 139 1.64 -4.25 11.79
N MET A 140 0.75 -4.43 10.82
CA MET A 140 -0.01 -5.67 10.64
C MET A 140 0.92 -6.83 10.34
N LEU A 141 1.82 -6.67 9.37
CA LEU A 141 2.79 -7.69 8.96
C LEU A 141 3.84 -7.96 10.05
N LYS A 142 4.31 -6.91 10.74
CA LYS A 142 5.31 -7.04 11.81
C LYS A 142 4.76 -7.73 13.06
N ASN A 143 3.51 -7.42 13.43
CA ASN A 143 2.89 -7.95 14.66
C ASN A 143 1.96 -9.14 14.40
N LYS A 144 1.82 -9.58 13.14
CA LYS A 144 0.86 -10.60 12.69
C LYS A 144 -0.57 -10.32 13.17
N LYS A 145 -1.04 -9.08 13.01
CA LYS A 145 -2.38 -8.62 13.42
C LYS A 145 -3.24 -8.27 12.21
N VAL A 146 -4.52 -8.63 12.28
CA VAL A 146 -5.54 -8.27 11.29
C VAL A 146 -5.79 -6.77 11.25
N PHE A 147 -6.41 -6.31 10.16
CA PHE A 147 -6.72 -4.90 9.95
C PHE A 147 -7.63 -4.35 11.05
N ASP A 148 -7.31 -3.14 11.51
CA ASP A 148 -8.09 -2.40 12.51
C ASP A 148 -8.39 -1.00 11.96
N GLU A 149 -9.65 -0.80 11.57
CA GLU A 149 -10.14 0.47 11.03
C GLU A 149 -10.01 1.62 12.03
N THR A 150 -10.13 1.37 13.33
CA THR A 150 -10.05 2.42 14.35
C THR A 150 -8.65 3.02 14.41
N ARG A 151 -7.61 2.22 14.23
CA ARG A 151 -6.22 2.69 14.13
C ARG A 151 -5.94 3.44 12.82
N LEU A 152 -6.67 3.10 11.75
CA LEU A 152 -6.53 3.76 10.47
C LEU A 152 -7.30 5.08 10.39
N LEU A 153 -8.45 5.23 11.03
CA LEU A 153 -9.27 6.46 10.93
C LEU A 153 -9.26 7.33 12.19
N GLY A 154 -8.82 6.78 13.32
CA GLY A 154 -8.55 7.50 14.56
C GLY A 154 -7.25 8.29 14.54
#